data_AF-A0AAU7LLM9-F1
#
_entry.id   AF-A0AAU7LLM9-F1
#
_cell.length_a   1.000
_cell.length_b   1.000
_cell.length_c   1.000
_cell.angle_alpha   90.00
_cell.angle_beta   90.00
_cell.angle_gamma   90.00
#
_symmetry.space_group_name_H-M   'P 1'
#
loop_
_entity.id
_entity.type
_entity.pdbx_description
1 polymer ?
#
loop_
_entity_poly.entity_id
_entity_poly.type
_entity_poly.pdbx_seq_one_letter_code
_entity_poly.pdbx_strand_id
1 'polypeptide(L)'
;MLSQQIIDQLQPYDFDRLAHKEKDGRRRLRLIALAHLKEGKSCSEVGAALRVSRHAVMRWVQWFIAGGVARLAGMPHDWSTQRLAKGQEEACR
;
A
#
# COMPACT_ATOMS: atom_id res chain seq x y z
N MET A 1 -5.28 -11.34 -12.02
CA MET A 1 -6.14 -10.14 -11.99
C MET A 1 -6.30 -9.71 -10.53
N LEU A 2 -6.41 -8.42 -10.24
CA LEU A 2 -6.86 -7.98 -8.91
C LEU A 2 -8.33 -8.38 -8.77
N SER A 3 -8.73 -8.86 -7.58
CA SER A 3 -10.14 -9.19 -7.34
C SER A 3 -10.97 -7.92 -7.27
N GLN A 4 -12.21 -7.98 -7.74
CA GLN A 4 -13.15 -6.85 -7.72
C GLN A 4 -13.28 -6.25 -6.30
N GLN A 5 -13.29 -7.11 -5.27
CA GLN A 5 -13.28 -6.72 -3.86
C GLN A 5 -12.14 -5.77 -3.45
N ILE A 6 -10.97 -5.85 -4.09
CA ILE A 6 -9.86 -4.94 -3.79
C ILE A 6 -10.13 -3.57 -4.41
N ILE A 7 -10.69 -3.53 -5.61
CA ILE A 7 -11.04 -2.28 -6.30
C ILE A 7 -12.09 -1.51 -5.49
N ASP A 8 -13.09 -2.20 -4.95
CA ASP A 8 -14.10 -1.62 -4.06
C ASP A 8 -13.49 -1.02 -2.78
N GLN A 9 -12.48 -1.67 -2.18
CA GLN A 9 -11.76 -1.13 -1.01
C GLN A 9 -10.96 0.14 -1.32
N LEU A 10 -10.62 0.40 -2.59
CA LEU A 10 -9.91 1.60 -3.02
C LEU A 10 -10.85 2.78 -3.29
N GLN A 11 -12.13 2.53 -3.58
CA GLN A 11 -13.11 3.58 -3.92
C GLN A 11 -13.24 4.71 -2.89
N PRO A 12 -13.32 4.45 -1.56
CA PRO A 12 -13.52 5.52 -0.58
C PRO A 12 -12.32 6.44 -0.40
N TYR A 13 -11.15 6.11 -0.96
CA TYR A 13 -9.93 6.88 -0.80
C TYR A 13 -9.67 7.79 -2.00
N ASP A 14 -9.27 9.03 -1.70
CA ASP A 14 -8.77 10.01 -2.66
C ASP A 14 -7.24 10.02 -2.63
N PHE A 15 -6.65 9.12 -3.40
CA PHE A 15 -5.20 8.92 -3.43
C PHE A 15 -4.45 10.09 -4.06
N ASP A 16 -5.06 10.79 -5.02
CA ASP A 16 -4.47 11.98 -5.65
C ASP A 16 -4.30 13.11 -4.64
N ARG A 17 -5.33 13.38 -3.85
CA ARG A 17 -5.26 14.38 -2.78
C ARG A 17 -4.26 13.99 -1.69
N LEU A 18 -4.18 12.70 -1.35
CA LEU A 18 -3.18 12.19 -0.40
C LEU A 18 -1.76 12.33 -0.94
N ALA A 19 -1.52 11.97 -2.21
CA ALA A 19 -0.22 12.07 -2.85
C ALA A 19 0.28 13.51 -2.92
N HIS A 20 -0.62 14.47 -3.19
CA HIS A 20 -0.29 15.89 -3.24
C HIS A 20 0.18 16.43 -1.88
N LYS A 21 -0.45 15.98 -0.79
CA LYS A 21 -0.07 16.38 0.58
C LYS A 21 1.18 15.67 1.11
N GLU A 22 1.54 14.54 0.51
CA GLU A 22 2.59 13.69 1.01
C GLU A 22 3.98 14.29 0.76
N LYS A 23 4.83 14.34 1.79
CA LYS A 23 6.20 14.88 1.68
C LYS A 23 7.22 13.80 1.29
N ASP A 24 6.99 12.56 1.70
CA ASP A 24 7.86 11.43 1.36
C ASP A 24 7.63 11.00 -0.09
N GLY A 25 8.66 11.09 -0.93
CA GLY A 25 8.58 10.73 -2.34
C GLY A 25 8.25 9.25 -2.60
N ARG A 26 8.71 8.33 -1.74
CA ARG A 26 8.39 6.90 -1.84
C ARG A 26 6.94 6.64 -1.47
N ARG A 27 6.45 7.29 -0.41
CA ARG A 27 5.03 7.19 0.00
C ARG A 27 4.12 7.83 -1.04
N ARG A 28 4.49 8.98 -1.60
CA ARG A 28 3.80 9.64 -2.72
C ARG A 28 3.69 8.71 -3.93
N LEU A 29 4.80 8.06 -4.32
CA LEU A 29 4.80 7.13 -5.45
C LEU A 29 3.83 5.96 -5.25
N ARG A 30 3.77 5.41 -4.04
CA ARG A 30 2.84 4.33 -3.68
C ARG A 30 1.37 4.79 -3.77
N LEU A 31 1.07 6.02 -3.35
CA LEU A 31 -0.26 6.59 -3.44
C LEU A 31 -0.69 6.79 -4.90
N ILE A 32 0.20 7.32 -5.74
CA ILE A 32 -0.05 7.45 -7.19
C ILE A 32 -0.31 6.08 -7.83
N ALA A 33 0.44 5.04 -7.43
CA ALA A 33 0.21 3.69 -7.91
C ALA A 33 -1.21 3.18 -7.59
N LEU A 34 -1.70 3.44 -6.37
CA LEU A 34 -3.05 3.05 -5.95
C LEU A 34 -4.13 3.86 -6.67
N ALA A 35 -3.89 5.14 -6.98
CA ALA A 35 -4.79 5.96 -7.80
C ALA A 35 -4.99 5.32 -9.18
N HIS A 36 -3.91 4.93 -9.83
CA HIS A 36 -3.96 4.27 -11.13
C HIS A 36 -4.63 2.89 -11.10
N LEU A 37 -4.46 2.13 -10.01
CA LEU A 37 -5.18 0.86 -9.83
C LEU A 37 -6.68 1.08 -9.61
N LYS A 38 -7.07 2.18 -8.94
CA LYS A 38 -8.48 2.59 -8.79
C LYS A 38 -9.11 2.96 -10.13
N GLU A 39 -8.35 3.56 -11.06
CA GLU A 39 -8.78 3.81 -12.44
C GLU A 39 -8.96 2.52 -13.27
N GLY A 40 -8.62 1.35 -12.74
CA GLY A 40 -8.76 0.06 -13.42
C GLY A 40 -7.52 -0.39 -14.20
N LYS A 41 -6.38 0.32 -14.09
CA LYS A 41 -5.12 -0.12 -14.71
C LYS A 41 -4.59 -1.37 -14.02
N SER A 42 -3.93 -2.24 -14.77
CA SER A 42 -3.30 -3.43 -14.21
C SER A 42 -2.00 -3.12 -13.48
N CYS A 43 -1.59 -3.96 -12.52
CA CYS A 43 -0.32 -3.79 -11.81
C CYS A 43 0.90 -3.74 -12.76
N SER A 44 0.81 -4.38 -13.93
CA SER A 44 1.88 -4.36 -14.95
C SER A 44 1.97 -2.99 -15.61
N GLU A 45 0.82 -2.42 -16.02
CA GLU A 45 0.75 -1.09 -16.63
C GLU A 45 1.20 0.00 -15.65
N VAL A 46 0.75 -0.09 -14.39
CA VAL A 46 1.17 0.82 -13.33
C VAL A 46 2.67 0.70 -13.05
N GLY A 47 3.18 -0.54 -13.02
CA GLY A 47 4.61 -0.78 -12.86
C GLY A 47 5.44 -0.16 -13.99
N ALA A 48 5.01 -0.34 -15.24
CA ALA A 48 5.65 0.25 -16.40
C ALA A 48 5.61 1.80 -16.34
N ALA A 49 4.46 2.39 -16.01
CA ALA A 49 4.28 3.83 -15.92
C ALA A 49 5.17 4.47 -14.83
N LEU A 50 5.31 3.81 -13.68
CA LEU A 50 6.10 4.29 -12.54
C LEU A 50 7.55 3.77 -12.54
N ARG A 51 7.96 3.03 -13.58
CA ARG A 51 9.30 2.41 -13.71
C ARG A 51 9.65 1.51 -12.53
N VAL A 52 8.67 0.80 -12.00
CA VAL A 52 8.83 -0.18 -10.91
C VAL A 52 8.34 -1.56 -11.36
N SER A 53 8.78 -2.61 -10.66
CA SER A 53 8.32 -3.96 -10.99
C SER A 53 6.84 -4.15 -10.61
N ARG A 54 6.13 -4.97 -11.39
CA ARG A 54 4.76 -5.44 -11.06
C ARG A 54 4.68 -5.99 -9.63
N HIS A 55 5.73 -6.68 -9.17
CA HIS A 55 5.81 -7.23 -7.81
C HIS A 55 5.85 -6.15 -6.73
N ALA A 56 6.51 -5.01 -6.98
CA ALA A 56 6.50 -3.88 -6.06
C ALA A 56 5.09 -3.29 -5.92
N VAL A 57 4.40 -3.09 -7.05
CA VAL A 57 3.01 -2.58 -7.06
C VAL A 57 2.09 -3.54 -6.31
N MET A 58 2.18 -4.84 -6.58
CA MET A 58 1.41 -5.85 -5.83
C MET A 58 1.68 -5.82 -4.33
N ARG A 59 2.95 -5.67 -3.91
CA ARG A 59 3.31 -5.57 -2.49
C ARG A 59 2.67 -4.34 -1.84
N TRP A 60 2.59 -3.22 -2.53
CA TRP A 60 1.92 -2.01 -2.01
C TRP A 60 0.43 -2.21 -1.84
N VAL A 61 -0.23 -2.92 -2.76
CA VAL A 61 -1.64 -3.31 -2.61
C VAL A 61 -1.83 -4.21 -1.39
N GLN A 62 -0.96 -5.20 -1.18
CA GLN A 62 -1.00 -6.06 0.00
C GLN A 62 -0.81 -5.26 1.30
N TRP A 63 0.10 -4.29 1.30
CA TRP A 63 0.29 -3.40 2.45
C TRP A 63 -0.94 -2.55 2.73
N PHE A 64 -1.59 -2.05 1.68
CA PHE A 64 -2.83 -1.30 1.80
C PHE A 64 -3.97 -2.16 2.37
N ILE A 65 -4.19 -3.38 1.86
CA ILE A 65 -5.25 -4.27 2.37
C ILE A 65 -5.03 -4.60 3.85
N ALA A 66 -3.78 -4.75 4.26
CA ALA A 66 -3.45 -5.16 5.62
C ALA A 66 -3.39 -4.01 6.65
N GLY A 67 -3.37 -2.74 6.24
CA GLY A 67 -3.21 -1.63 7.19
C GLY A 67 -3.59 -0.24 6.66
N GLY A 68 -4.32 -0.20 5.54
CA GLY A 68 -4.75 1.01 4.85
C GLY A 68 -3.59 1.91 4.42
N VAL A 69 -3.90 3.21 4.32
CA VAL A 69 -2.96 4.26 3.90
C VAL A 69 -1.78 4.40 4.88
N ALA A 70 -1.97 4.08 6.17
CA ALA A 70 -0.91 4.18 7.17
C ALA A 70 0.28 3.25 6.87
N ARG A 71 0.00 2.04 6.37
CA ARG A 71 1.04 1.06 6.00
C ARG A 71 1.84 1.44 4.75
N LEU A 72 1.34 2.38 3.94
CA LEU A 72 2.05 2.85 2.74
C LEU A 72 3.25 3.74 3.07
N ALA A 73 3.46 4.13 4.33
CA ALA A 73 4.69 4.79 4.79
C ALA A 73 5.94 3.91 4.58
N GLY A 74 5.77 2.60 4.62
CA GLY A 74 6.85 1.63 4.50
C GLY A 74 6.76 0.61 5.62
N MET A 75 7.29 -0.57 5.35
CA MET A 75 7.57 -1.57 6.37
C MET A 75 8.53 -0.94 7.41
N PRO A 76 8.33 -1.13 8.73
CA PRO A 76 9.46 -1.06 9.64
C PRO A 76 10.53 -2.02 9.12
N HIS A 77 11.77 -1.56 9.13
CA HIS A 77 12.94 -2.38 8.81
C HIS A 77 12.78 -3.74 9.50
N ASP A 78 12.97 -4.84 8.77
CA ASP A 78 12.70 -6.22 9.19
C ASP A 78 13.45 -6.71 10.44
N TRP A 79 14.27 -5.88 11.08
CA TRP A 79 14.86 -6.11 12.42
C TRP A 79 14.35 -5.18 13.52
N SER A 80 13.49 -4.19 13.25
CA SER A 80 12.99 -3.26 14.27
C SER A 80 11.47 -3.31 14.38
N THR A 81 11.02 -4.19 15.27
CA THR A 81 9.69 -4.23 15.87
C THR A 81 8.61 -4.90 15.02
N GLN A 82 8.51 -6.23 15.18
CA GLN A 82 7.21 -6.82 15.49
C GLN A 82 6.63 -6.07 16.69
N ARG A 83 6.00 -4.91 16.45
CA ARG A 83 5.15 -4.32 17.48
C ARG A 83 3.82 -5.01 17.33
N LEU A 84 3.78 -6.19 17.93
CA LEU A 84 2.57 -6.94 18.22
C LEU A 84 1.50 -5.95 18.65
N ALA A 85 0.31 -6.09 18.06
CA ALA A 85 -0.87 -5.40 18.55
C ALA A 85 -0.94 -5.67 20.07
N LYS A 86 -0.98 -4.60 20.87
CA LYS A 86 -1.20 -4.68 22.32
C LYS A 86 -2.47 -5.50 22.54
N GLY A 87 -2.34 -6.69 23.09
CA GLY A 87 -3.50 -7.57 23.31
C GLY A 87 -3.21 -9.03 23.61
N GLN A 88 -1.97 -9.53 23.54
CA GLN A 88 -1.62 -10.90 23.95
C GLN A 88 -0.26 -10.89 24.68
N GLU A 89 -0.18 -10.18 25.81
CA GLU A 89 0.91 -10.32 26.79
C GLU A 89 0.53 -11.41 27.80
N GLU A 90 0.35 -12.65 27.36
CA GLU A 90 0.31 -13.79 28.29
C GLU A 90 0.46 -15.07 27.50
N ALA A 91 1.70 -15.48 27.30
CA ALA A 91 2.16 -16.86 27.15
C ALA A 91 3.48 -16.83 26.38
N CYS A 92 4.57 -16.99 27.12
CA CYS A 92 5.59 -18.01 26.90
C CYS A 92 6.92 -17.52 27.48
N ARG A 93 7.19 -18.01 28.69
CA ARG A 93 8.55 -18.36 29.12
C ARG A 93 9.17 -19.35 28.14
#